data_AF-A0A4S2M7I1-F1
#
_entry.id   AF-A0A4S2M7I1-F1
#
_cell.length_a   1.000
_cell.length_b   1.000
_cell.length_c   1.000
_cell.angle_alpha   90.00
_cell.angle_beta   90.00
_cell.angle_gamma   90.00
#
_symmetry.space_group_name_H-M   'P 1'
#
loop_
_entity.id
_entity.type
_entity.pdbx_description
1 polymer ?
#
loop_
_entity_poly.entity_id
_entity_poly.type
_entity_poly.pdbx_seq_one_letter_code
_entity_poly.pdbx_strand_id
1 'polypeptide(L)'
;MARRIYAQIIPDYRSQQESIDAYVNDLKEAVNIPQYGQTPYQLLHEKKVQNAADDILKATEYRVVKNIPDMADELRRLRRAVKVNKDCLRYFTCLTAPVDGLSKQVANTIKQTLDLQEQEWSKGFWNQDLTDMFKRTWENMEIYSLLHCFHMSTIAEFHNFFYEGRKLELELNKLGRAVVMREQNQTEQSHHGTEEEAKFLAKKLQDHYEQLQCLAEYATNLVSRSRQITPIYLRVAPIKNPLNGVMLCDYKSLEGNLNAGDHVSVLPNVHVMDNSNRILGAVFHHGRLRGARNNYADGNRPGSWSPRLLHKVRPRSQLSKKELVEQHMTDDIYWKVRKIKGHMQCVVPSICVGLVDPDLDAREKAIT
;
A
#
# COMPACT_ATOMS: atom_id res chain seq x y z
N MET A 1 -23.32 -19.24 -6.98
CA MET A 1 -24.32 -18.72 -6.04
C MET A 1 -24.57 -17.22 -6.15
N ALA A 2 -23.63 -16.41 -6.69
CA ALA A 2 -23.83 -14.98 -7.05
C ALA A 2 -24.89 -14.69 -8.16
N ARG A 3 -25.75 -15.65 -8.52
CA ARG A 3 -26.67 -15.56 -9.67
C ARG A 3 -28.09 -15.10 -9.34
N ARG A 4 -28.48 -14.97 -8.06
CA ARG A 4 -29.84 -14.54 -7.70
C ARG A 4 -30.05 -13.03 -7.64
N ILE A 5 -29.01 -12.25 -7.33
CA ILE A 5 -29.13 -10.79 -7.21
C ILE A 5 -29.38 -10.13 -8.58
N TYR A 6 -28.95 -10.76 -9.67
CA TYR A 6 -29.11 -10.21 -11.03
C TYR A 6 -30.44 -10.56 -11.72
N ALA A 7 -31.33 -11.35 -11.11
CA ALA A 7 -32.43 -11.98 -11.85
C ALA A 7 -33.85 -11.75 -11.33
N GLN A 8 -34.10 -10.84 -10.37
CA GLN A 8 -35.48 -10.56 -9.94
C GLN A 8 -35.73 -9.05 -9.79
N ILE A 9 -36.17 -8.49 -10.91
CA ILE A 9 -37.02 -7.30 -10.94
C ILE A 9 -38.28 -7.62 -10.12
N ILE A 10 -38.41 -6.95 -8.97
CA ILE A 10 -39.62 -6.63 -8.20
C ILE A 10 -40.82 -7.58 -8.40
N PRO A 11 -41.09 -8.54 -7.49
CA PRO A 11 -42.33 -9.32 -7.52
C PRO A 11 -43.53 -8.51 -6.99
N ASP A 12 -44.68 -8.79 -7.58
CA ASP A 12 -45.97 -8.18 -7.30
C ASP A 12 -46.57 -8.67 -5.95
N TYR A 13 -47.28 -7.77 -5.26
CA TYR A 13 -47.38 -7.68 -3.79
C TYR A 13 -48.36 -8.65 -3.08
N ARG A 14 -48.68 -9.84 -3.63
CA ARG A 14 -49.78 -10.70 -3.11
C ARG A 14 -49.41 -12.00 -2.39
N SER A 15 -48.14 -12.36 -2.22
CA SER A 15 -47.70 -13.46 -1.33
C SER A 15 -46.75 -12.95 -0.24
N GLN A 16 -47.33 -12.47 0.87
CA GLN A 16 -46.64 -11.71 1.92
C GLN A 16 -46.09 -12.62 3.04
N GLN A 17 -44.99 -12.19 3.66
CA GLN A 17 -44.13 -12.87 4.66
C GLN A 17 -43.01 -13.76 4.09
N GLU A 18 -43.31 -14.94 3.52
CA GLU A 18 -42.27 -15.89 3.05
C GLU A 18 -41.34 -15.30 1.97
N SER A 19 -41.87 -14.36 1.17
CA SER A 19 -41.14 -13.63 0.14
C SER A 19 -40.13 -12.65 0.75
N ILE A 20 -40.51 -11.87 1.76
CA ILE A 20 -39.67 -10.81 2.35
C ILE A 20 -38.50 -11.42 3.13
N ASP A 21 -38.73 -12.50 3.88
CA ASP A 21 -37.68 -13.17 4.66
C ASP A 21 -36.62 -13.82 3.77
N ALA A 22 -37.02 -14.43 2.65
CA ALA A 22 -36.09 -14.94 1.64
C ALA A 22 -35.25 -13.81 1.02
N TYR A 23 -35.87 -12.67 0.69
CA TYR A 23 -35.15 -11.50 0.17
C TYR A 23 -34.17 -10.91 1.18
N VAL A 24 -34.55 -10.81 2.44
CA VAL A 24 -33.67 -10.31 3.52
C VAL A 24 -32.53 -11.29 3.78
N ASN A 25 -32.75 -12.59 3.65
CA ASN A 25 -31.69 -13.60 3.78
C ASN A 25 -30.67 -13.53 2.63
N ASP A 26 -31.12 -13.36 1.39
CA ASP A 26 -30.22 -13.17 0.24
C ASP A 26 -29.39 -11.87 0.40
N LEU A 27 -30.00 -10.79 0.93
CA LEU A 27 -29.28 -9.56 1.28
C LEU A 27 -28.27 -9.79 2.41
N LYS A 28 -28.63 -10.53 3.45
CA LYS A 28 -27.72 -10.87 4.56
C LYS A 28 -26.48 -11.59 4.05
N GLU A 29 -26.64 -12.58 3.17
CA GLU A 29 -25.51 -13.30 2.59
C GLU A 29 -24.58 -12.34 1.82
N ALA A 30 -25.15 -11.53 0.92
CA ALA A 30 -24.38 -10.59 0.09
C ALA A 30 -23.67 -9.49 0.91
N VAL A 31 -24.29 -9.03 1.99
CA VAL A 31 -23.80 -7.89 2.79
C VAL A 31 -22.85 -8.34 3.89
N ASN A 32 -23.15 -9.45 4.58
CA ASN A 32 -22.35 -9.89 5.73
C ASN A 32 -21.14 -10.74 5.32
N ILE A 33 -21.12 -11.28 4.09
CA ILE A 33 -20.02 -12.10 3.57
C ILE A 33 -19.52 -11.51 2.23
N PRO A 34 -18.93 -10.29 2.24
CA PRO A 34 -18.48 -9.63 1.02
C PRO A 34 -17.30 -10.40 0.39
N GLN A 35 -17.31 -10.53 -0.94
CA GLN A 35 -16.26 -11.21 -1.70
C GLN A 35 -15.36 -10.21 -2.43
N TYR A 36 -14.59 -9.42 -1.67
CA TYR A 36 -13.78 -8.34 -2.26
C TYR A 36 -12.80 -8.81 -3.35
N GLY A 37 -12.16 -9.96 -3.17
CA GLY A 37 -11.07 -10.41 -4.05
C GLY A 37 -9.84 -9.50 -3.97
N GLN A 38 -8.90 -9.66 -4.92
CA GLN A 38 -7.61 -8.96 -4.92
C GLN A 38 -7.30 -8.26 -6.25
N THR A 39 -8.13 -8.47 -7.28
CA THR A 39 -7.95 -7.91 -8.62
C THR A 39 -8.93 -6.77 -8.90
N PRO A 40 -8.60 -5.81 -9.78
CA PRO A 40 -9.54 -4.77 -10.22
C PRO A 40 -10.89 -5.33 -10.69
N TYR A 41 -10.86 -6.47 -11.39
CA TYR A 41 -12.06 -7.12 -11.91
C TYR A 41 -12.96 -7.67 -10.79
N GLN A 42 -12.39 -8.36 -9.81
CA GLN A 42 -13.14 -8.88 -8.65
C GLN A 42 -13.74 -7.74 -7.82
N LEU A 43 -12.96 -6.68 -7.58
CA LEU A 43 -13.42 -5.49 -6.85
C LEU A 43 -14.56 -4.78 -7.60
N LEU A 44 -14.47 -4.67 -8.92
CA LEU A 44 -15.55 -4.11 -9.74
C LEU A 44 -16.83 -4.96 -9.66
N HIS A 45 -16.69 -6.29 -9.69
CA HIS A 45 -17.81 -7.20 -9.54
C HIS A 45 -18.49 -7.04 -8.17
N GLU A 46 -17.72 -7.10 -7.08
CA GLU A 46 -18.23 -6.92 -5.72
C GLU A 46 -18.85 -5.53 -5.52
N LYS A 47 -18.28 -4.47 -6.12
CA LYS A 47 -18.88 -3.13 -6.11
C LYS A 47 -20.26 -3.10 -6.75
N LYS A 48 -20.48 -3.86 -7.83
CA LYS A 48 -21.82 -3.98 -8.43
C LYS A 48 -22.78 -4.70 -7.49
N VAL A 49 -22.34 -5.76 -6.82
CA VAL A 49 -23.13 -6.48 -5.81
C VAL A 49 -23.55 -5.56 -4.66
N GLN A 50 -22.61 -4.82 -4.07
CA GLN A 50 -22.90 -3.90 -2.96
C GLN A 50 -23.74 -2.69 -3.39
N ASN A 51 -23.65 -2.25 -4.65
CA ASN A 51 -24.54 -1.23 -5.19
C ASN A 51 -25.97 -1.75 -5.36
N ALA A 52 -26.14 -2.95 -5.91
CA ALA A 52 -27.46 -3.58 -6.04
C ALA A 52 -28.09 -3.79 -4.65
N ALA A 53 -27.33 -4.28 -3.66
CA ALA A 53 -27.79 -4.43 -2.29
C ALA A 53 -28.25 -3.10 -1.67
N ASP A 54 -27.50 -2.01 -1.88
CA ASP A 54 -27.87 -0.67 -1.40
C ASP A 54 -29.19 -0.17 -2.02
N ASP A 55 -29.39 -0.39 -3.32
CA ASP A 55 -30.60 0.03 -4.02
C ASP A 55 -31.82 -0.78 -3.57
N ILE A 56 -31.66 -2.10 -3.36
CA ILE A 56 -32.70 -2.96 -2.79
C ILE A 56 -33.05 -2.54 -1.35
N LEU A 57 -32.03 -2.23 -0.52
CA LEU A 57 -32.26 -1.77 0.85
C LEU A 57 -33.04 -0.46 0.88
N LYS A 58 -32.72 0.52 0.02
CA LYS A 58 -33.49 1.77 -0.09
C LYS A 58 -34.94 1.53 -0.50
N ALA A 59 -35.17 0.65 -1.47
CA ALA A 59 -36.51 0.29 -1.93
C ALA A 59 -37.33 -0.42 -0.83
N THR A 60 -36.67 -1.28 -0.05
CA THR A 60 -37.29 -2.05 1.04
C THR A 60 -37.57 -1.17 2.27
N GLU A 61 -36.66 -0.28 2.65
CA GLU A 61 -36.85 0.68 3.75
C GLU A 61 -38.07 1.58 3.51
N TYR A 62 -38.25 2.10 2.29
CA TYR A 62 -39.43 2.89 1.93
C TYR A 62 -40.74 2.10 2.11
N ARG A 63 -40.71 0.78 1.95
CA ARG A 63 -41.88 -0.11 1.98
C ARG A 63 -42.19 -0.73 3.36
N VAL A 64 -41.17 -1.01 4.17
CA VAL A 64 -41.27 -1.77 5.44
C VAL A 64 -41.41 -0.88 6.68
N VAL A 65 -40.87 0.36 6.65
CA VAL A 65 -40.83 1.29 7.81
C VAL A 65 -42.22 1.62 8.38
N LYS A 66 -43.32 1.31 7.68
CA LYS A 66 -44.68 1.57 8.15
C LYS A 66 -45.27 0.47 9.05
N ASN A 67 -44.78 -0.77 9.01
CA ASN A 67 -45.54 -1.94 9.52
C ASN A 67 -44.79 -2.93 10.45
N ILE A 68 -43.44 -2.96 10.52
CA ILE A 68 -42.70 -3.96 11.33
C ILE A 68 -41.42 -3.36 11.98
N PRO A 69 -41.43 -3.06 13.30
CA PRO A 69 -40.30 -2.42 14.00
C PRO A 69 -38.99 -3.23 14.01
N ASP A 70 -39.03 -4.54 14.29
CA ASP A 70 -37.83 -5.39 14.37
C ASP A 70 -37.09 -5.51 13.02
N MET A 71 -37.84 -5.46 11.91
CA MET A 71 -37.27 -5.47 10.57
C MET A 71 -36.59 -4.14 10.23
N ALA A 72 -37.05 -3.02 10.80
CA ALA A 72 -36.43 -1.72 10.59
C ALA A 72 -35.03 -1.64 11.20
N ASP A 73 -34.80 -2.26 12.36
CA ASP A 73 -33.48 -2.32 12.98
C ASP A 73 -32.50 -3.19 12.18
N GLU A 74 -32.99 -4.31 11.64
CA GLU A 74 -32.18 -5.21 10.81
C GLU A 74 -31.80 -4.57 9.47
N LEU A 75 -32.73 -3.89 8.80
CA LEU A 75 -32.44 -3.11 7.59
C LEU A 75 -31.41 -2.01 7.86
N ARG A 76 -31.51 -1.31 8.99
CA ARG A 76 -30.50 -0.33 9.42
C ARG A 76 -29.13 -0.96 9.69
N ARG A 77 -29.06 -2.20 10.18
CA ARG A 77 -27.80 -2.94 10.33
C ARG A 77 -27.19 -3.28 8.98
N LEU A 78 -27.98 -3.84 8.06
CA LEU A 78 -27.53 -4.18 6.71
C LEU A 78 -27.05 -2.94 5.94
N ARG A 79 -27.76 -1.81 6.05
CA ARG A 79 -27.34 -0.54 5.42
C ARG A 79 -26.00 -0.04 5.94
N ARG A 80 -25.76 -0.16 7.25
CA ARG A 80 -24.44 0.17 7.84
C ARG A 80 -23.36 -0.76 7.32
N ALA A 81 -23.63 -2.06 7.22
CA ALA A 81 -22.67 -3.02 6.67
C ALA A 81 -22.36 -2.76 5.19
N VAL A 82 -23.37 -2.47 4.35
CA VAL A 82 -23.15 -2.07 2.94
C VAL A 82 -22.28 -0.82 2.85
N LYS A 83 -22.51 0.19 3.70
CA LYS A 83 -21.68 1.39 3.73
C LYS A 83 -20.21 1.05 4.03
N VAL A 84 -19.96 0.21 5.05
CA VAL A 84 -18.62 -0.26 5.38
C VAL A 84 -18.01 -1.04 4.21
N ASN A 85 -18.76 -1.94 3.57
CA ASN A 85 -18.30 -2.68 2.40
C ASN A 85 -17.90 -1.77 1.24
N LYS A 86 -18.67 -0.71 0.97
CA LYS A 86 -18.34 0.30 -0.04
C LYS A 86 -17.07 1.08 0.32
N ASP A 87 -16.85 1.38 1.60
CA ASP A 87 -15.61 2.00 2.07
C ASP A 87 -14.40 1.07 1.88
N CYS A 88 -14.53 -0.22 2.22
CA CYS A 88 -13.52 -1.25 1.96
C CYS A 88 -13.21 -1.37 0.45
N LEU A 89 -14.24 -1.43 -0.40
CA LEU A 89 -14.08 -1.49 -1.85
C LEU A 89 -13.37 -0.26 -2.40
N ARG A 90 -13.71 0.94 -1.92
CA ARG A 90 -13.00 2.17 -2.31
C ARG A 90 -11.53 2.07 -1.97
N TYR A 91 -11.21 1.62 -0.76
CA TYR A 91 -9.84 1.44 -0.30
C TYR A 91 -9.05 0.45 -1.17
N PHE A 92 -9.57 -0.76 -1.39
CA PHE A 92 -8.90 -1.76 -2.23
C PHE A 92 -8.80 -1.35 -3.71
N THR A 93 -9.81 -0.65 -4.24
CA THR A 93 -9.77 -0.12 -5.62
C THR A 93 -8.60 0.86 -5.78
N CYS A 94 -8.37 1.74 -4.80
CA CYS A 94 -7.22 2.65 -4.82
C CYS A 94 -5.88 1.90 -4.80
N LEU A 95 -5.77 0.79 -4.06
CA LEU A 95 -4.56 -0.03 -4.03
C LEU A 95 -4.28 -0.72 -5.37
N THR A 96 -5.33 -1.15 -6.08
CA THR A 96 -5.20 -1.82 -7.37
C THR A 96 -5.16 -0.87 -8.57
N ALA A 97 -5.39 0.43 -8.37
CA ALA A 97 -5.44 1.44 -9.43
C ALA A 97 -4.19 1.47 -10.35
N PRO A 98 -2.95 1.22 -9.87
CA PRO A 98 -1.77 1.18 -10.74
C PRO A 98 -1.82 0.12 -11.84
N VAL A 99 -2.62 -0.95 -11.70
CA VAL A 99 -2.70 -2.06 -12.68
C VAL A 99 -3.16 -1.58 -14.06
N ASP A 100 -4.12 -0.65 -14.10
CA ASP A 100 -4.61 -0.09 -15.36
C ASP A 100 -3.52 0.75 -16.05
N GLY A 101 -2.73 1.49 -15.26
CA GLY A 101 -1.60 2.28 -15.74
C GLY A 101 -0.51 1.39 -16.35
N LEU A 102 -0.14 0.31 -15.66
CA LEU A 102 0.83 -0.67 -16.15
C LEU A 102 0.38 -1.35 -17.44
N SER A 103 -0.90 -1.76 -17.51
CA SER A 103 -1.48 -2.38 -18.70
C SER A 103 -1.45 -1.43 -19.90
N LYS A 104 -1.79 -0.15 -19.69
CA LYS A 104 -1.70 0.90 -20.72
C LYS A 104 -0.25 1.16 -21.15
N GLN A 105 0.68 1.17 -20.21
CA GLN A 105 2.09 1.37 -20.51
C GLN A 105 2.63 0.27 -21.42
N VAL A 106 2.32 -1.00 -21.14
CA VAL A 106 2.70 -2.13 -22.01
C VAL A 106 2.12 -1.97 -23.41
N ALA A 107 0.82 -1.67 -23.53
CA ALA A 107 0.18 -1.46 -24.82
C ALA A 107 0.80 -0.29 -25.61
N ASN A 108 1.10 0.82 -24.93
CA ASN A 108 1.76 1.98 -25.55
C ASN A 108 3.18 1.65 -26.02
N THR A 109 3.97 0.93 -25.22
CA THR A 109 5.32 0.50 -25.61
C THR A 109 5.28 -0.44 -26.81
N ILE A 110 4.34 -1.38 -26.86
CA ILE A 110 4.15 -2.26 -28.03
C ILE A 110 3.82 -1.42 -29.27
N LYS A 111 2.82 -0.53 -29.17
CA LYS A 111 2.42 0.31 -30.29
C LYS A 111 3.58 1.16 -30.82
N GLN A 112 4.31 1.85 -29.93
CA GLN A 112 5.49 2.63 -30.31
C GLN A 112 6.57 1.77 -30.98
N THR A 113 6.79 0.54 -30.51
CA THR A 113 7.77 -0.36 -31.10
C THR A 113 7.37 -0.76 -32.52
N LEU A 114 6.09 -1.04 -32.75
CA LEU A 114 5.56 -1.32 -34.09
C LEU A 114 5.67 -0.10 -35.01
N ASP A 115 5.28 1.09 -34.52
CA ASP A 115 5.39 2.34 -35.27
C ASP A 115 6.85 2.62 -35.69
N LEU A 116 7.83 2.39 -34.78
CA LEU A 116 9.26 2.57 -35.06
C LEU A 116 9.79 1.56 -36.09
N GLN A 117 9.23 0.35 -36.13
CA GLN A 117 9.59 -0.70 -37.08
C GLN A 117 9.08 -0.39 -38.50
N GLU A 118 7.87 0.17 -38.60
CA GLU A 118 7.24 0.53 -39.87
C GLU A 118 7.74 1.88 -40.42
N GLN A 119 8.37 2.70 -39.57
CA GLN A 119 8.88 4.01 -39.96
C GLN A 119 10.03 3.91 -40.99
N GLU A 120 9.93 4.72 -42.05
CA GLU A 120 11.01 4.88 -43.01
C GLU A 120 12.15 5.73 -42.43
N TRP A 121 13.26 5.08 -42.09
CA TRP A 121 14.48 5.75 -41.63
C TRP A 121 15.43 6.07 -42.78
N SER A 122 16.18 7.16 -42.63
CA SER A 122 17.14 7.60 -43.65
C SER A 122 18.22 6.55 -43.94
N LYS A 123 18.79 6.56 -45.15
CA LYS A 123 19.95 5.70 -45.50
C LYS A 123 21.13 5.87 -44.52
N GLY A 124 21.33 7.08 -44.01
CA GLY A 124 22.38 7.38 -43.03
C GLY A 124 22.16 6.67 -41.68
N PHE A 125 20.91 6.46 -41.26
CA PHE A 125 20.59 5.70 -40.06
C PHE A 125 20.98 4.22 -40.21
N TRP A 126 20.55 3.59 -41.32
CA TRP A 126 20.85 2.17 -41.59
C TRP A 126 22.33 1.88 -41.83
N ASN A 127 23.12 2.88 -42.21
CA ASN A 127 24.57 2.77 -42.34
C ASN A 127 25.31 2.77 -40.98
N GLN A 128 24.65 3.10 -39.87
CA GLN A 128 25.24 3.03 -38.53
C GLN A 128 25.05 1.63 -37.94
N ASP A 129 26.11 1.05 -37.36
CA ASP A 129 25.96 -0.16 -36.53
C ASP A 129 25.50 0.25 -35.13
N LEU A 130 24.19 0.16 -34.92
CA LEU A 130 23.53 0.47 -33.65
C LEU A 130 23.15 -0.80 -32.86
N THR A 131 23.59 -1.99 -33.30
CA THR A 131 23.16 -3.28 -32.74
C THR A 131 23.37 -3.34 -31.22
N ASP A 132 24.57 -2.99 -30.76
CA ASP A 132 24.92 -2.99 -29.34
C ASP A 132 24.13 -1.93 -28.53
N MET A 133 23.93 -0.75 -29.11
CA MET A 133 23.15 0.32 -28.47
C MET A 133 21.67 -0.04 -28.35
N PHE A 134 21.10 -0.68 -29.37
CA PHE A 134 19.74 -1.18 -29.35
C PHE A 134 19.56 -2.22 -28.24
N LYS A 135 20.46 -3.21 -28.18
CA LYS A 135 20.44 -4.25 -27.13
C LYS A 135 20.51 -3.65 -25.72
N ARG A 136 21.47 -2.75 -25.48
CA ARG A 136 21.65 -2.09 -24.17
C ARG A 136 20.47 -1.23 -23.77
N THR A 137 19.78 -0.61 -24.74
CA THR A 137 18.58 0.19 -24.47
C THR A 137 17.43 -0.67 -23.94
N TRP A 138 17.24 -1.86 -24.50
CA TRP A 138 16.23 -2.80 -24.00
C TRP A 138 16.62 -3.43 -22.66
N GLU A 139 17.90 -3.77 -22.47
CA GLU A 139 18.42 -4.22 -21.17
C GLU A 139 18.17 -3.15 -20.07
N ASN A 140 18.33 -1.87 -20.39
CA ASN A 140 17.99 -0.78 -19.45
C ASN A 140 16.51 -0.73 -19.09
N MET A 141 15.61 -0.93 -20.06
CA MET A 141 14.17 -0.96 -19.80
C MET A 141 13.77 -2.13 -18.89
N GLU A 142 14.42 -3.28 -19.04
CA GLU A 142 14.25 -4.41 -18.13
C GLU A 142 14.66 -4.04 -16.70
N ILE A 143 15.82 -3.38 -16.53
CA ILE A 143 16.29 -2.92 -15.21
C ILE A 143 15.30 -1.94 -14.58
N TYR A 144 14.81 -0.94 -15.32
CA TYR A 144 13.82 0.00 -14.79
C TYR A 144 12.52 -0.70 -14.37
N SER A 145 12.12 -1.75 -15.08
CA SER A 145 10.96 -2.57 -14.71
C SER A 145 11.22 -3.33 -13.39
N LEU A 146 12.41 -3.90 -13.21
CA LEU A 146 12.81 -4.55 -11.94
C LEU A 146 12.87 -3.57 -10.78
N LEU A 147 13.42 -2.36 -11.01
CA LEU A 147 13.46 -1.30 -10.01
C LEU A 147 12.04 -0.83 -9.64
N HIS A 148 11.13 -0.75 -10.61
CA HIS A 148 9.73 -0.45 -10.34
C HIS A 148 9.10 -1.51 -9.42
N CYS A 149 9.33 -2.80 -9.69
CA CYS A 149 8.88 -3.87 -8.79
C CYS A 149 9.47 -3.74 -7.38
N PHE A 150 10.75 -3.41 -7.25
CA PHE A 150 11.39 -3.15 -5.95
C PHE A 150 10.66 -2.05 -5.17
N HIS A 151 10.44 -0.88 -5.78
CA HIS A 151 9.77 0.24 -5.11
C HIS A 151 8.30 -0.09 -4.78
N MET A 152 7.61 -0.85 -5.63
CA MET A 152 6.26 -1.32 -5.35
C MET A 152 6.20 -2.22 -4.10
N SER A 153 7.17 -3.12 -3.93
CA SER A 153 7.30 -3.93 -2.72
C SER A 153 7.53 -3.07 -1.48
N THR A 154 8.43 -2.09 -1.56
CA THR A 154 8.70 -1.15 -0.47
C THR A 154 7.47 -0.32 -0.09
N ILE A 155 6.68 0.14 -1.07
CA ILE A 155 5.42 0.86 -0.84
C ILE A 155 4.41 -0.04 -0.14
N ALA A 156 4.29 -1.30 -0.58
CA ALA A 156 3.39 -2.27 0.03
C ALA A 156 3.77 -2.58 1.49
N GLU A 157 5.06 -2.75 1.79
CA GLU A 157 5.58 -2.95 3.15
C GLU A 157 5.26 -1.77 4.06
N PHE A 158 5.54 -0.53 3.60
CA PHE A 158 5.19 0.69 4.32
C PHE A 158 3.69 0.75 4.62
N HIS A 159 2.86 0.53 3.60
CA HIS A 159 1.41 0.63 3.74
C HIS A 159 0.85 -0.46 4.68
N ASN A 160 1.30 -1.71 4.54
CA ASN A 160 0.89 -2.82 5.40
C ASN A 160 1.27 -2.56 6.86
N PHE A 161 2.47 -2.05 7.11
CA PHE A 161 2.92 -1.72 8.47
C PHE A 161 1.95 -0.75 9.17
N PHE A 162 1.60 0.37 8.52
CA PHE A 162 0.69 1.35 9.13
C PHE A 162 -0.75 0.85 9.24
N TYR A 163 -1.21 0.03 8.29
CA TYR A 163 -2.51 -0.62 8.38
C TYR A 163 -2.59 -1.58 9.59
N GLU A 164 -1.60 -2.45 9.74
CA GLU A 164 -1.50 -3.38 10.87
C GLU A 164 -1.37 -2.66 12.21
N GLY A 165 -0.54 -1.62 12.28
CA GLY A 165 -0.41 -0.79 13.48
C GLY A 165 -1.72 -0.14 13.89
N ARG A 166 -2.51 0.37 12.92
CA ARG A 166 -3.84 0.93 13.21
C ARG A 166 -4.82 -0.15 13.66
N LYS A 167 -4.79 -1.33 13.06
CA LYS A 167 -5.65 -2.45 13.45
C LYS A 167 -5.36 -2.92 14.88
N LEU A 168 -4.08 -3.06 15.22
CA LEU A 168 -3.64 -3.42 16.58
C LEU A 168 -4.14 -2.40 17.62
N GLU A 169 -3.99 -1.10 17.36
CA GLU A 169 -4.47 -0.03 18.23
C GLU A 169 -6.00 -0.12 18.46
N LEU A 170 -6.78 -0.43 17.42
CA LEU A 170 -8.23 -0.56 17.54
C LEU A 170 -8.62 -1.79 18.38
N GLU A 171 -7.94 -2.93 18.20
CA GLU A 171 -8.19 -4.14 18.99
C GLU A 171 -7.78 -3.96 20.46
N LEU A 172 -6.63 -3.33 20.73
CA LEU A 172 -6.20 -2.99 22.09
C LEU A 172 -7.22 -2.08 22.79
N ASN A 173 -7.67 -1.03 22.11
CA ASN A 173 -8.69 -0.11 22.65
C ASN A 173 -10.03 -0.82 22.90
N LYS A 174 -10.40 -1.77 22.05
CA LYS A 174 -11.61 -2.58 22.21
C LYS A 174 -11.51 -3.51 23.42
N LEU A 175 -10.38 -4.19 23.60
CA LEU A 175 -10.11 -5.03 24.76
C LEU A 175 -10.07 -4.19 26.05
N GLY A 176 -9.38 -3.06 26.04
CA GLY A 176 -9.32 -2.14 27.18
C GLY A 176 -10.70 -1.66 27.63
N ARG A 177 -11.57 -1.25 26.68
CA ARG A 177 -12.96 -0.90 27.00
C ARG A 177 -13.76 -2.07 27.57
N ALA A 178 -13.56 -3.28 27.05
CA ALA A 178 -14.26 -4.47 27.55
C ALA A 178 -13.86 -4.82 29.00
N VAL A 179 -12.60 -4.58 29.37
CA VAL A 179 -12.10 -4.72 30.74
C VAL A 179 -12.69 -3.64 31.66
N VAL A 180 -12.62 -2.36 31.26
CA VAL A 180 -13.08 -1.23 32.09
C VAL A 180 -14.60 -1.19 32.28
N MET A 181 -15.38 -1.38 31.21
CA MET A 181 -16.85 -1.38 31.29
C MET A 181 -17.39 -2.52 32.15
N ARG A 182 -16.61 -3.60 32.31
CA ARG A 182 -16.95 -4.67 33.24
C ARG A 182 -16.81 -4.22 34.70
N GLU A 183 -15.75 -3.49 35.05
CA GLU A 183 -15.58 -2.98 36.41
C GLU A 183 -16.77 -2.11 36.82
N GLN A 184 -17.26 -1.26 35.92
CA GLN A 184 -18.42 -0.39 36.16
C GLN A 184 -19.73 -1.17 36.35
N ASN A 185 -20.02 -2.13 35.45
CA ASN A 185 -21.24 -2.94 35.56
C ASN A 185 -21.22 -3.91 36.75
N GLN A 186 -20.02 -4.32 37.21
CA GLN A 186 -19.87 -5.16 38.41
C GLN A 186 -20.03 -4.36 39.70
N THR A 187 -19.56 -3.11 39.77
CA THR A 187 -19.84 -2.23 40.93
C THR A 187 -21.32 -1.93 41.13
N GLU A 188 -22.15 -2.05 40.08
CA GLU A 188 -23.59 -1.76 40.14
C GLU A 188 -24.47 -3.02 40.38
N GLN A 189 -23.95 -4.23 40.15
CA GLN A 189 -24.68 -5.48 40.36
C GLN A 189 -24.20 -6.20 41.61
N SER A 190 -25.03 -6.11 42.67
CA SER A 190 -24.99 -6.88 43.92
C SER A 190 -24.21 -8.20 43.84
N HIS A 191 -23.04 -8.26 44.49
CA HIS A 191 -22.24 -9.46 44.65
C HIS A 191 -22.77 -10.32 45.80
N HIS A 192 -23.23 -11.53 45.50
CA HIS A 192 -23.32 -12.58 46.53
C HIS A 192 -22.03 -13.41 46.59
N GLY A 193 -21.12 -13.28 45.61
CA GLY A 193 -19.79 -13.89 45.65
C GLY A 193 -19.87 -15.40 45.49
N THR A 194 -20.75 -15.88 44.62
CA THR A 194 -20.99 -17.32 44.44
C THR A 194 -19.81 -18.00 43.73
N GLU A 195 -19.70 -19.32 43.89
CA GLU A 195 -18.65 -20.11 43.24
C GLU A 195 -18.78 -20.07 41.70
N GLU A 196 -20.01 -20.04 41.18
CA GLU A 196 -20.30 -19.94 39.74
C GLU A 196 -19.87 -18.58 39.17
N GLU A 197 -20.12 -17.48 39.90
CA GLU A 197 -19.67 -16.15 39.54
C GLU A 197 -18.14 -16.08 39.49
N ALA A 198 -17.46 -16.70 40.46
CA ALA A 198 -16.01 -16.79 40.51
C ALA A 198 -15.43 -17.60 39.33
N LYS A 199 -16.01 -18.76 39.01
CA LYS A 199 -15.60 -19.58 37.84
C LYS A 199 -15.79 -18.84 36.52
N PHE A 200 -16.93 -18.17 36.35
CA PHE A 200 -17.20 -17.37 35.16
C PHE A 200 -16.23 -16.20 35.02
N LEU A 201 -15.92 -15.53 36.13
CA LEU A 201 -14.93 -14.46 36.19
C LEU A 201 -13.54 -14.96 35.81
N ALA A 202 -13.08 -16.05 36.40
CA ALA A 202 -11.79 -16.65 36.10
C ALA A 202 -11.66 -16.99 34.61
N LYS A 203 -12.70 -17.61 34.01
CA LYS A 203 -12.71 -17.93 32.58
C LYS A 203 -12.58 -16.67 31.71
N LYS A 204 -13.37 -15.62 31.98
CA LYS A 204 -13.27 -14.37 31.22
C LYS A 204 -11.92 -13.67 31.36
N LEU A 205 -11.33 -13.69 32.55
CA LEU A 205 -9.99 -13.12 32.77
C LEU A 205 -8.94 -13.91 31.98
N GLN A 206 -9.05 -15.23 31.94
CA GLN A 206 -8.20 -16.09 31.13
C GLN A 206 -8.35 -15.74 29.63
N ASP A 207 -9.58 -15.63 29.12
CA ASP A 207 -9.84 -15.25 27.72
C ASP A 207 -9.22 -13.88 27.37
N HIS A 208 -9.34 -12.90 28.27
CA HIS A 208 -8.74 -11.56 28.08
C HIS A 208 -7.22 -11.60 28.14
N TYR A 209 -6.63 -12.41 29.02
CA TYR A 209 -5.20 -12.58 29.13
C TYR A 209 -4.59 -13.19 27.86
N GLU A 210 -5.22 -14.24 27.33
CA GLU A 210 -4.80 -14.88 26.07
C GLU A 210 -4.87 -13.92 24.88
N GLN A 211 -5.94 -13.11 24.80
CA GLN A 211 -6.05 -12.05 23.79
C GLN A 211 -4.94 -11.00 23.93
N LEU A 212 -4.63 -10.57 25.17
CA LEU A 212 -3.57 -9.60 25.43
C LEU A 212 -2.19 -10.16 25.05
N GLN A 213 -1.92 -11.43 25.34
CA GLN A 213 -0.69 -12.09 24.93
C GLN A 213 -0.54 -12.11 23.40
N CYS A 214 -1.60 -12.47 22.68
CA CYS A 214 -1.59 -12.44 21.22
C CYS A 214 -1.28 -11.03 20.69
N LEU A 215 -1.96 -10.00 21.21
CA LEU A 215 -1.73 -8.61 20.80
C LEU A 215 -0.31 -8.14 21.13
N ALA A 216 0.29 -8.59 22.24
CA ALA A 216 1.66 -8.27 22.62
C ALA A 216 2.70 -8.90 21.67
N GLU A 217 2.46 -10.12 21.18
CA GLU A 217 3.29 -10.75 20.15
C GLU A 217 3.23 -9.95 18.83
N TYR A 218 2.03 -9.55 18.41
CA TYR A 218 1.85 -8.69 17.24
C TYR A 218 2.56 -7.33 17.40
N ALA A 219 2.48 -6.71 18.57
CA ALA A 219 3.18 -5.47 18.88
C ALA A 219 4.71 -5.64 18.78
N THR A 220 5.24 -6.73 19.34
CA THR A 220 6.68 -7.05 19.29
C THR A 220 7.16 -7.23 17.86
N ASN A 221 6.37 -7.90 17.01
CA ASN A 221 6.64 -8.03 15.58
C ASN A 221 6.69 -6.64 14.89
N LEU A 222 5.70 -5.76 15.14
CA LEU A 222 5.72 -4.40 14.60
C LEU A 222 6.95 -3.61 15.04
N VAL A 223 7.36 -3.69 16.32
CA VAL A 223 8.60 -3.04 16.81
C VAL A 223 9.81 -3.53 16.03
N SER A 224 9.93 -4.83 15.79
CA SER A 224 11.04 -5.40 15.03
C SER A 224 11.08 -4.88 13.58
N ARG A 225 9.91 -4.79 12.93
CA ARG A 225 9.76 -4.36 11.54
C ARG A 225 9.90 -2.86 11.34
N SER A 226 9.58 -2.05 12.35
CA SER A 226 9.63 -0.57 12.27
C SER A 226 10.98 -0.02 11.81
N ARG A 227 12.08 -0.73 12.13
CA ARG A 227 13.45 -0.34 11.76
C ARG A 227 13.76 -0.54 10.28
N GLN A 228 12.96 -1.34 9.58
CA GLN A 228 13.12 -1.69 8.17
C GLN A 228 12.21 -0.86 7.27
N ILE A 229 11.21 -0.17 7.84
CA ILE A 229 10.29 0.66 7.07
C ILE A 229 11.03 1.90 6.55
N THR A 230 11.03 2.06 5.23
CA THR A 230 11.63 3.23 4.57
C THR A 230 10.60 4.36 4.39
N PRO A 231 10.99 5.63 4.52
CA PRO A 231 10.10 6.78 4.44
C PRO A 231 9.72 7.12 2.98
N ILE A 232 8.77 6.38 2.40
CA ILE A 232 8.38 6.52 0.98
C ILE A 232 7.89 7.93 0.61
N TYR A 233 7.33 8.68 1.57
CA TYR A 233 6.87 10.06 1.34
C TYR A 233 8.02 11.04 1.07
N LEU A 234 9.26 10.72 1.48
CA LEU A 234 10.42 11.55 1.15
C LEU A 234 10.80 11.46 -0.33
N ARG A 235 10.31 10.45 -1.06
CA ARG A 235 10.52 10.34 -2.51
C ARG A 235 9.70 11.33 -3.32
N VAL A 236 8.58 11.78 -2.77
CA VAL A 236 7.66 12.74 -3.40
C VAL A 236 7.71 14.12 -2.74
N ALA A 237 8.33 14.25 -1.56
CA ALA A 237 8.48 15.53 -0.88
C ALA A 237 9.70 16.29 -1.41
N PRO A 238 9.68 17.65 -1.39
CA PRO A 238 10.85 18.45 -1.71
C PRO A 238 12.06 18.08 -0.83
N ILE A 239 13.19 17.77 -1.48
CA ILE A 239 14.44 17.45 -0.79
C ILE A 239 15.06 18.74 -0.29
N LYS A 240 14.87 19.03 1.00
CA LYS A 240 15.47 20.20 1.67
C LYS A 240 16.82 19.89 2.33
N ASN A 241 16.93 18.69 2.90
CA ASN A 241 18.13 18.16 3.51
C ASN A 241 18.61 16.97 2.70
N PRO A 242 19.93 16.72 2.62
CA PRO A 242 20.41 15.52 1.97
C PRO A 242 19.81 14.25 2.59
N LEU A 243 19.41 13.30 1.76
CA LEU A 243 18.87 12.00 2.19
C LEU A 243 19.90 10.90 1.96
N ASN A 244 19.95 9.90 2.82
CA ASN A 244 20.81 8.75 2.59
C ASN A 244 20.12 7.76 1.66
N GLY A 245 20.85 7.33 0.64
CA GLY A 245 20.41 6.34 -0.31
C GLY A 245 21.46 5.30 -0.65
N VAL A 246 21.02 4.28 -1.35
CA VAL A 246 21.84 3.24 -1.95
C VAL A 246 21.45 3.10 -3.41
N MET A 247 22.45 2.93 -4.28
CA MET A 247 22.23 2.62 -5.68
C MET A 247 21.68 1.19 -5.80
N LEU A 248 20.53 1.05 -6.45
CA LEU A 248 19.85 -0.24 -6.64
C LEU A 248 20.34 -0.98 -7.89
N CYS A 249 21.03 -0.28 -8.77
CA CYS A 249 21.60 -0.79 -10.00
C CYS A 249 22.93 -0.06 -10.26
N ASP A 250 23.77 -0.62 -11.14
CA ASP A 250 24.88 0.15 -11.69
C ASP A 250 24.34 1.37 -12.46
N TYR A 251 25.11 2.41 -12.68
CA TYR A 251 24.69 3.57 -13.46
C TYR A 251 25.94 4.27 -13.96
N LYS A 252 26.06 4.36 -15.29
CA LYS A 252 27.19 5.05 -15.92
C LYS A 252 26.69 6.36 -16.51
N SER A 253 27.45 7.42 -16.26
CA SER A 253 27.22 8.76 -16.78
C SER A 253 28.54 9.38 -17.22
N LEU A 254 28.47 10.50 -17.93
CA LEU A 254 29.65 11.33 -18.21
C LEU A 254 30.33 11.85 -16.94
N GLU A 255 29.56 12.03 -15.88
CA GLU A 255 30.01 12.57 -14.60
C GLU A 255 30.66 11.49 -13.71
N GLY A 256 30.51 10.22 -14.08
CA GLY A 256 31.12 9.07 -13.42
C GLY A 256 30.23 7.84 -13.36
N ASN A 257 30.77 6.79 -12.74
CA ASN A 257 30.13 5.47 -12.62
C ASN A 257 29.74 5.20 -11.17
N LEU A 258 28.48 4.86 -10.96
CA LEU A 258 27.92 4.36 -9.72
C LEU A 258 27.63 2.87 -9.87
N ASN A 259 27.92 2.07 -8.85
CA ASN A 259 27.63 0.64 -8.87
C ASN A 259 26.47 0.32 -7.91
N ALA A 260 25.75 -0.76 -8.17
CA ALA A 260 24.76 -1.30 -7.26
C ALA A 260 25.39 -1.54 -5.88
N GLY A 261 24.70 -1.07 -4.83
CA GLY A 261 25.20 -1.10 -3.45
C GLY A 261 26.06 0.10 -3.05
N ASP A 262 26.43 1.00 -3.98
CA ASP A 262 27.11 2.23 -3.60
C ASP A 262 26.19 3.11 -2.73
N HIS A 263 26.70 3.54 -1.58
CA HIS A 263 26.01 4.51 -0.74
C HIS A 263 26.16 5.92 -1.30
N VAL A 264 25.03 6.63 -1.37
CA VAL A 264 24.93 7.96 -1.93
C VAL A 264 24.15 8.89 -1.00
N SER A 265 24.47 10.18 -1.06
CA SER A 265 23.66 11.25 -0.49
C SER A 265 22.86 11.91 -1.60
N VAL A 266 21.54 11.84 -1.53
CA VAL A 266 20.63 12.56 -2.43
C VAL A 266 20.62 14.02 -2.01
N LEU A 267 20.97 14.93 -2.91
CA LEU A 267 21.17 16.34 -2.60
C LEU A 267 19.86 17.13 -2.79
N PRO A 268 19.67 18.26 -2.08
CA PRO A 268 18.55 19.16 -2.29
C PRO A 268 18.44 19.60 -3.75
N ASN A 269 17.21 19.72 -4.25
CA ASN A 269 16.90 20.06 -5.64
C ASN A 269 17.72 21.26 -6.10
N VAL A 270 18.83 21.00 -6.77
CA VAL A 270 19.42 21.97 -7.67
C VAL A 270 18.50 21.92 -8.86
N HIS A 271 17.86 23.03 -9.23
CA HIS A 271 17.23 23.16 -10.55
C HIS A 271 18.18 22.49 -11.54
N VAL A 272 17.77 21.35 -12.11
CA VAL A 272 18.47 20.74 -13.23
C VAL A 272 18.20 21.72 -14.37
N MET A 273 18.93 22.83 -14.38
CA MET A 273 18.86 23.80 -15.45
C MET A 273 19.15 23.06 -16.74
N ASP A 274 18.42 23.45 -17.79
CA ASP A 274 18.31 22.98 -19.18
C ASP A 274 19.60 22.57 -19.92
N ASN A 275 20.75 22.53 -19.26
CA ASN A 275 22.05 22.14 -19.80
C ASN A 275 22.29 20.62 -19.80
N SER A 276 21.32 19.79 -19.38
CA SER A 276 21.41 18.32 -19.41
C SER A 276 21.23 17.70 -20.81
N ASN A 277 21.74 18.36 -21.87
CA ASN A 277 21.92 17.75 -23.20
C ASN A 277 23.13 16.80 -23.28
N ARG A 278 23.57 16.22 -22.14
CA ARG A 278 24.75 15.36 -22.05
C ARG A 278 24.50 14.12 -21.19
N ILE A 279 23.39 13.43 -21.43
CA ILE A 279 23.17 12.07 -20.92
C ILE A 279 23.65 11.09 -22.00
N LEU A 280 24.79 10.43 -21.81
CA LEU A 280 25.29 9.41 -22.74
C LEU A 280 24.51 8.08 -22.69
N GLY A 281 23.56 7.96 -21.75
CA GLY A 281 22.82 6.73 -21.48
C GLY A 281 23.41 5.95 -20.30
N ALA A 282 22.55 5.23 -19.57
CA ALA A 282 23.01 4.26 -18.58
C ALA A 282 23.63 3.07 -19.33
N VAL A 283 24.90 2.78 -19.06
CA VAL A 283 25.60 1.67 -19.74
C VAL A 283 25.91 0.58 -18.72
N PHE A 284 25.22 -0.57 -18.81
CA PHE A 284 25.40 -1.68 -17.87
C PHE A 284 26.28 -2.79 -18.43
N HIS A 285 26.95 -3.51 -17.53
CA HIS A 285 27.45 -4.85 -17.77
C HIS A 285 26.70 -5.80 -16.83
N HIS A 286 26.10 -6.84 -17.39
CA HIS A 286 25.36 -7.87 -16.66
C HIS A 286 26.21 -8.52 -15.55
N GLY A 287 25.63 -8.80 -14.38
CA GLY A 287 26.27 -9.72 -13.43
C GLY A 287 25.57 -10.08 -12.11
N ARG A 288 24.82 -9.20 -11.43
CA ARG A 288 24.58 -9.43 -9.97
C ARG A 288 23.16 -9.37 -9.40
N LEU A 289 22.14 -8.89 -10.11
CA LEU A 289 20.80 -8.79 -9.50
C LEU A 289 19.99 -10.10 -9.53
N ARG A 290 20.35 -11.07 -10.38
CA ARG A 290 19.66 -12.38 -10.44
C ARG A 290 19.96 -13.28 -9.23
N GLY A 291 20.99 -12.95 -8.42
CA GLY A 291 21.38 -13.71 -7.22
C GLY A 291 20.87 -13.15 -5.89
N ALA A 292 20.31 -11.94 -5.85
CA ALA A 292 19.92 -11.31 -4.58
C ALA A 292 18.50 -11.63 -4.12
N ARG A 293 17.70 -12.33 -4.93
CA ARG A 293 16.32 -12.70 -4.57
C ARG A 293 16.24 -13.77 -3.47
N ASN A 294 17.30 -14.56 -3.28
CA ASN A 294 17.36 -15.61 -2.26
C ASN A 294 18.04 -15.17 -0.95
N ASN A 295 18.60 -13.95 -0.88
CA ASN A 295 19.39 -13.52 0.27
C ASN A 295 18.69 -12.50 1.19
N TYR A 296 17.46 -12.09 0.86
CA TYR A 296 16.63 -11.28 1.79
C TYR A 296 15.68 -12.13 2.63
N ALA A 297 15.57 -13.44 2.36
CA ALA A 297 14.82 -14.40 3.16
C ALA A 297 15.69 -15.07 4.24
N ASP A 298 17.01 -14.96 4.14
CA ASP A 298 17.96 -15.42 5.14
C ASP A 298 18.51 -14.19 5.87
N GLY A 299 18.61 -14.25 7.19
CA GLY A 299 18.96 -13.14 8.10
C GLY A 299 20.37 -12.53 7.93
N ASN A 300 20.94 -12.56 6.74
CA ASN A 300 22.21 -11.94 6.39
C ASN A 300 22.03 -10.43 6.15
N ARG A 301 22.21 -9.72 7.26
CA ARG A 301 22.46 -8.28 7.35
C ARG A 301 23.40 -7.81 6.23
N PRO A 302 23.05 -6.74 5.48
CA PRO A 302 24.08 -5.86 4.94
C PRO A 302 24.89 -5.38 6.15
N GLY A 303 26.22 -5.50 6.07
CA GLY A 303 27.15 -5.31 7.18
C GLY A 303 26.77 -4.14 8.10
N SER A 304 26.94 -4.37 9.41
CA SER A 304 26.68 -3.39 10.46
C SER A 304 27.35 -2.05 10.15
N TRP A 305 26.59 -1.13 9.55
CA TRP A 305 26.99 0.25 9.43
C TRP A 305 26.40 1.02 10.60
N SER A 306 27.27 1.60 11.43
CA SER A 306 26.89 2.65 12.36
C SER A 306 26.85 3.97 11.59
N PRO A 307 25.69 4.63 11.47
CA PRO A 307 25.60 5.91 10.78
C PRO A 307 26.32 7.00 11.56
N ARG A 308 27.57 7.33 11.20
CA ARG A 308 28.26 8.51 11.77
C ARG A 308 27.82 9.83 11.13
N LEU A 309 26.99 9.77 10.07
CA LEU A 309 26.42 10.93 9.39
C LEU A 309 24.92 10.70 9.15
N LEU A 310 24.12 10.76 10.22
CA LEU A 310 22.67 10.89 10.08
C LEU A 310 22.37 12.33 9.68
N HIS A 311 22.08 12.56 8.40
CA HIS A 311 21.29 13.73 8.06
C HIS A 311 19.95 13.59 8.78
N LYS A 312 19.44 14.69 9.38
CA LYS A 312 18.19 14.65 10.14
C LYS A 312 17.03 14.35 9.18
N VAL A 313 16.61 13.09 9.16
CA VAL A 313 15.39 12.61 8.51
C VAL A 313 14.21 13.31 9.18
N ARG A 314 13.31 13.90 8.39
CA ARG A 314 12.10 14.53 8.91
C ARG A 314 10.95 13.51 8.88
N PRO A 315 10.22 13.32 9.97
CA PRO A 315 9.00 12.51 9.96
C PRO A 315 7.93 13.16 9.08
N ARG A 316 7.00 12.35 8.56
CA ARG A 316 5.85 12.81 7.76
C ARG A 316 4.98 13.78 8.56
N SER A 317 4.82 13.53 9.86
CA SER A 317 4.08 14.40 10.79
C SER A 317 4.58 15.84 10.85
N GLN A 318 5.85 16.08 10.48
CA GLN A 318 6.48 17.42 10.46
C GLN A 318 6.47 18.08 9.07
N LEU A 319 5.92 17.43 8.03
CA LEU A 319 5.75 18.05 6.72
C LEU A 319 4.57 19.02 6.76
N SER A 320 4.81 20.27 6.32
CA SER A 320 3.73 21.25 6.21
C SER A 320 2.69 20.83 5.18
N LYS A 321 1.43 21.27 5.34
CA LYS A 321 0.38 21.05 4.32
C LYS A 321 0.79 21.53 2.93
N LYS A 322 1.56 22.63 2.86
CA LYS A 322 2.10 23.15 1.60
C LYS A 322 3.10 22.19 0.97
N GLU A 323 4.03 21.63 1.74
CA GLU A 323 4.97 20.60 1.27
C GLU A 323 4.25 19.33 0.84
N LEU A 324 3.19 18.92 1.55
CA LEU A 324 2.36 17.76 1.18
C LEU A 324 1.55 18.00 -0.11
N VAL A 325 1.20 19.26 -0.41
CA VAL A 325 0.49 19.63 -1.65
C VAL A 325 1.48 19.82 -2.82
N GLU A 326 2.68 20.34 -2.54
CA GLU A 326 3.79 20.40 -3.51
C GLU A 326 4.29 19.00 -3.93
N GLN A 327 3.97 17.93 -3.19
CA GLN A 327 4.20 16.53 -3.58
C GLN A 327 3.60 16.16 -4.94
N HIS A 328 2.61 16.93 -5.41
CA HIS A 328 1.92 16.72 -6.68
C HIS A 328 2.48 17.53 -7.85
N MET A 329 3.50 18.37 -7.65
CA MET A 329 3.90 19.41 -8.62
C MET A 329 5.34 19.32 -9.13
N THR A 330 6.21 18.54 -8.48
CA THR A 330 7.59 18.34 -8.96
C THR A 330 7.72 16.95 -9.58
N ASP A 331 7.39 16.82 -10.86
CA ASP A 331 7.65 15.64 -11.70
C ASP A 331 9.17 15.47 -12.00
N ASP A 332 10.04 15.78 -11.04
CA ASP A 332 11.49 15.61 -11.20
C ASP A 332 11.82 14.11 -11.07
N ILE A 333 11.83 13.43 -12.21
CA ILE A 333 12.13 12.00 -12.36
C ILE A 333 13.61 11.71 -12.04
N TYR A 334 14.45 12.75 -11.90
CA TYR A 334 15.88 12.66 -11.69
C TYR A 334 16.32 13.30 -10.37
N TRP A 335 17.31 12.68 -9.73
CA TRP A 335 17.94 13.16 -8.52
C TRP A 335 19.43 13.40 -8.72
N LYS A 336 19.94 14.46 -8.10
CA LYS A 336 21.37 14.68 -7.96
C LYS A 336 21.89 13.91 -6.75
N VAL A 337 22.84 13.02 -6.97
CA VAL A 337 23.42 12.19 -5.92
C VAL A 337 24.92 12.43 -5.78
N ARG A 338 25.44 12.31 -4.57
CA ARG A 338 26.88 12.32 -4.27
C ARG A 338 27.30 10.98 -3.68
N LYS A 339 28.34 10.36 -4.20
CA LYS A 339 28.90 9.14 -3.58
C LYS A 339 29.50 9.49 -2.22
N ILE A 340 29.17 8.74 -1.16
CA ILE A 340 29.65 9.04 0.20
C ILE A 340 31.17 8.89 0.31
N LYS A 341 31.73 7.89 -0.39
CA LYS A 341 33.17 7.70 -0.52
C LYS A 341 33.68 8.41 -1.77
N GLY A 342 33.78 9.74 -1.70
CA GLY A 342 34.34 10.58 -2.77
C GLY A 342 33.61 11.92 -2.94
N HIS A 343 34.01 12.67 -3.97
CA HIS A 343 33.38 13.94 -4.33
C HIS A 343 32.56 13.87 -5.63
N MET A 344 32.45 12.68 -6.23
CA MET A 344 31.70 12.45 -7.45
C MET A 344 30.21 12.74 -7.22
N GLN A 345 29.66 13.63 -8.04
CA GLN A 345 28.24 13.94 -8.08
C GLN A 345 27.70 13.57 -9.45
N CYS A 346 26.56 12.91 -9.50
CA CYS A 346 25.92 12.50 -10.74
C CYS A 346 24.42 12.80 -10.68
N VAL A 347 23.82 13.07 -11.84
CA VAL A 347 22.35 13.05 -11.99
C VAL A 347 21.92 11.63 -12.39
N VAL A 348 20.98 11.05 -11.64
CA VAL A 348 20.46 9.70 -11.86
C VAL A 348 18.94 9.70 -11.83
N PRO A 349 18.25 8.81 -12.56
CA PRO A 349 16.82 8.59 -12.34
C PRO A 349 16.57 8.25 -10.87
N SER A 350 15.56 8.88 -10.26
CA SER A 350 15.25 8.67 -8.83
C SER A 350 14.92 7.21 -8.51
N ILE A 351 14.40 6.46 -9.49
CA ILE A 351 14.10 5.03 -9.39
C ILE A 351 15.36 4.18 -9.17
N CYS A 352 16.55 4.65 -9.54
CA CYS A 352 17.82 3.95 -9.32
C CYS A 352 18.30 4.02 -7.87
N VAL A 353 17.68 4.83 -7.02
CA VAL A 353 18.10 5.06 -5.63
C VAL A 353 17.05 4.56 -4.66
N GLY A 354 17.44 3.67 -3.75
CA GLY A 354 16.64 3.27 -2.59
C GLY A 354 17.01 4.13 -1.38
N LEU A 355 16.03 4.69 -0.68
CA LEU A 355 16.27 5.41 0.57
C LEU A 355 16.55 4.40 1.69
N VAL A 356 17.59 4.65 2.50
CA VAL A 356 18.03 3.71 3.56
C VAL A 356 17.77 4.21 4.97
N ASP A 357 17.41 5.48 5.10
CA ASP A 357 17.05 6.06 6.38
C ASP A 357 15.76 5.39 6.92
N PRO A 358 15.70 5.01 8.21
CA PRO A 358 14.49 4.44 8.79
C PRO A 358 13.39 5.49 8.92
N ASP A 359 12.15 5.08 8.75
CA ASP A 359 10.99 5.95 8.96
C ASP A 359 10.79 6.24 10.46
N LEU A 360 10.85 7.51 10.82
CA LEU A 360 10.74 7.94 12.22
C LEU A 360 9.33 7.78 12.77
N ASP A 361 8.29 8.05 11.95
CA ASP A 361 6.90 7.86 12.37
C ASP A 361 6.58 6.37 12.58
N ALA A 362 7.14 5.47 11.76
CA ALA A 362 6.99 4.03 11.94
C ALA A 362 7.61 3.54 13.25
N ARG A 363 8.78 4.10 13.62
CA ARG A 363 9.43 3.80 14.90
C ARG A 363 8.63 4.32 16.09
N GLU A 364 8.14 5.56 16.00
CA GLU A 364 7.28 6.14 17.03
C GLU A 364 6.00 5.32 17.19
N LYS A 365 5.30 5.05 16.09
CA LYS A 365 4.05 4.27 16.05
C LYS A 365 4.19 2.85 16.61
N ALA A 366 5.37 2.26 16.55
CA ALA A 366 5.59 0.93 17.11
C ALA A 366 5.86 0.95 18.62
N ILE A 367 6.36 2.06 19.17
CA ILE A 367 6.70 2.20 20.59
C ILE A 367 5.52 2.74 21.40
N THR A 368 4.73 3.64 20.80
CA THR A 368 3.54 4.27 21.40
C THR A 368 2.27 3.50 21.08
#